data_AF-A0A822G525-F1
#
_entry.id   AF-A0A822G525-F1
#
_cell.length_a   1.000
_cell.length_b   1.000
_cell.length_c   1.000
_cell.angle_alpha   90.00
_cell.angle_beta   90.00
_cell.angle_gamma   90.00
#
_symmetry.space_group_name_H-M   'P 1'
#
loop_
_entity.id
_entity.type
_entity.pdbx_description
1 polymer ?
#
loop_
_entity_poly.entity_id
_entity_poly.type
_entity_poly.pdbx_seq_one_letter_code
_entity_poly.pdbx_strand_id
1 'polypeptide(L)'
;SLTSFFTVLGIIDLIDDANESAIKIFANARQFLLDNGLDMHGLTALDADNMNINVGHNHSVYSLFKDEIPDILKGNCYSHILHNSVKHAHRVLTIDIEQILLSIYSHFSRSAKRVNELKQYYEFYEQDFKGDEVPCILSFLQHVLFEIHQKNLELQRYYTTGVDLFRIITSIKNNLQERIDSQFFGAACRYRLARLPIHTQNMLKKSFIEFLSKIISIKT
;
A
#
# COMPACT_ATOMS: atom_id res chain seq x y z
N SER A 1 -10.99 30.78 -32.54
CA SER A 1 -10.04 29.69 -32.81
C SER A 1 -10.19 28.67 -31.69
N LEU A 2 -10.44 27.41 -32.03
CA LEU A 2 -10.42 26.30 -31.06
C LEU A 2 -8.95 25.93 -30.86
N THR A 3 -8.32 26.45 -29.81
CA THR A 3 -7.05 25.91 -29.31
C THR A 3 -7.33 24.50 -28.80
N SER A 4 -6.92 23.48 -29.55
CA SER A 4 -6.95 22.11 -29.05
C SER A 4 -5.92 21.98 -27.94
N PHE A 5 -6.38 21.80 -26.71
CA PHE A 5 -5.51 21.40 -25.61
C PHE A 5 -5.16 19.92 -25.81
N PHE A 6 -3.93 19.65 -26.24
CA PHE A 6 -3.38 18.31 -26.22
C PHE A 6 -2.76 18.07 -24.85
N THR A 7 -3.34 17.17 -24.07
CA THR A 7 -2.67 16.61 -22.89
C THR A 7 -1.67 15.58 -23.37
N VAL A 8 -0.39 15.92 -23.35
CA VAL A 8 0.68 14.93 -23.54
C VAL A 8 0.98 14.32 -22.19
N LEU A 9 0.85 12.99 -22.09
CA LEU A 9 1.20 12.22 -20.91
C LEU A 9 2.39 11.33 -21.24
N GLY A 10 3.48 11.49 -20.51
CA GLY A 10 4.71 10.74 -20.75
C GLY A 10 5.74 10.96 -19.64
N ILE A 11 6.70 10.05 -19.57
CA ILE A 11 7.92 10.26 -18.80
C ILE A 11 8.74 11.29 -19.56
N ILE A 12 9.10 12.38 -18.88
CA ILE A 12 9.88 13.45 -19.51
C ILE A 12 11.38 13.21 -19.30
N ASP A 13 11.78 12.68 -18.12
CA ASP A 13 13.17 12.36 -17.82
C ASP A 13 13.34 11.35 -16.67
N LEU A 14 14.55 10.78 -16.56
CA LEU A 14 15.01 9.93 -15.46
C LEU A 14 16.39 10.42 -15.00
N ILE A 15 16.42 11.13 -13.86
CA ILE A 15 17.64 11.72 -13.31
C ILE A 15 18.29 10.73 -12.34
N ASP A 16 19.53 10.34 -12.62
CA ASP A 16 20.35 9.50 -11.72
C ASP A 16 21.30 10.39 -10.90
N ASP A 17 21.11 10.39 -9.58
CA ASP A 17 21.93 11.15 -8.64
C ASP A 17 22.00 10.42 -7.29
N ALA A 18 23.21 10.24 -6.76
CA ALA A 18 23.42 9.57 -5.47
C ALA A 18 23.02 10.43 -4.26
N ASN A 19 22.87 11.75 -4.44
CA ASN A 19 22.48 12.66 -3.37
C ASN A 19 20.96 12.84 -3.36
N GLU A 20 20.30 12.06 -2.51
CA GLU A 20 18.84 12.05 -2.36
C GLU A 20 18.31 13.17 -1.46
N SER A 21 19.11 14.19 -1.09
CA SER A 21 18.63 15.29 -0.24
C SER A 21 17.53 16.11 -0.91
N ALA A 22 16.59 16.65 -0.12
CA ALA A 22 15.50 17.48 -0.63
C ALA A 22 15.98 18.66 -1.49
N ILE A 23 17.08 19.31 -1.07
CA ILE A 23 17.71 20.41 -1.81
C ILE A 23 18.18 19.95 -3.18
N LYS A 24 18.82 18.78 -3.25
CA LYS A 24 19.38 18.27 -4.49
C LYS A 24 18.30 17.80 -5.45
N ILE A 25 17.29 17.09 -4.95
CA ILE A 25 16.11 16.69 -5.74
C ILE A 25 15.41 17.94 -6.32
N PHE A 26 15.16 18.95 -5.48
CA PHE A 26 14.58 20.22 -5.91
C PHE A 26 15.43 20.90 -7.00
N ALA A 27 16.74 21.02 -6.78
CA ALA A 27 17.64 21.66 -7.72
C ALA A 27 17.67 20.93 -9.07
N ASN A 28 17.71 19.59 -9.05
CA ASN A 28 17.69 18.77 -10.25
C ASN A 28 16.36 18.94 -11.02
N ALA A 29 15.22 18.90 -10.34
CA ALA A 29 13.91 19.10 -10.96
C ALA A 29 13.75 20.52 -11.53
N ARG A 30 14.21 21.53 -10.80
CA ARG A 30 14.19 22.93 -11.25
C ARG A 30 15.08 23.15 -12.47
N GLN A 31 16.30 22.62 -12.46
CA GLN A 31 17.22 22.74 -13.58
C GLN A 31 16.66 22.05 -14.82
N PHE A 32 16.07 20.87 -14.65
CA PHE A 32 15.39 20.15 -15.72
C PHE A 32 14.28 20.99 -16.39
N LEU A 33 13.42 21.64 -15.60
CA LEU A 33 12.36 22.50 -16.13
C LEU A 33 12.94 23.67 -16.94
N LEU A 34 13.98 24.33 -16.40
CA LEU A 34 14.66 25.46 -17.05
C LEU A 34 15.34 25.04 -18.37
N ASP A 35 16.07 23.93 -18.38
CA ASP A 35 16.79 23.43 -19.56
C ASP A 35 15.86 23.05 -20.70
N ASN A 36 14.61 22.68 -20.39
CA ASN A 36 13.57 22.34 -21.35
C ASN A 36 12.63 23.50 -21.69
N GLY A 37 12.93 24.72 -21.19
CA GLY A 37 12.11 25.91 -21.44
C GLY A 37 10.70 25.84 -20.82
N LEU A 38 10.52 25.01 -19.77
CA LEU A 38 9.27 24.89 -19.04
C LEU A 38 9.23 25.94 -17.92
N ASP A 39 8.15 26.72 -17.89
CA ASP A 39 7.93 27.71 -16.85
C ASP A 39 7.61 27.04 -15.52
N MET A 40 8.38 27.37 -14.48
CA MET A 40 8.16 26.92 -13.10
C MET A 40 6.77 27.31 -12.60
N HIS A 41 6.23 28.47 -12.98
CA HIS A 41 4.88 28.89 -12.58
C HIS A 41 3.76 28.09 -13.26
N GLY A 42 4.09 27.31 -14.29
CA GLY A 42 3.19 26.33 -14.88
C GLY A 42 3.02 25.05 -14.03
N LEU A 43 3.87 24.85 -13.02
CA LEU A 43 3.78 23.71 -12.11
C LEU A 43 2.67 23.94 -11.09
N THR A 44 1.59 23.18 -11.22
CA THR A 44 0.38 23.34 -10.39
C THR A 44 0.34 22.39 -9.19
N ALA A 45 1.01 21.24 -9.28
CA ALA A 45 1.02 20.23 -8.24
C ALA A 45 2.34 19.44 -8.23
N LEU A 46 2.73 19.00 -7.04
CA LEU A 46 3.83 18.05 -6.84
C LEU A 46 3.27 16.79 -6.19
N ASP A 47 3.37 15.64 -6.85
CA ASP A 47 3.00 14.34 -6.29
C ASP A 47 4.25 13.47 -6.09
N ALA A 48 4.38 12.92 -4.89
CA ALA A 48 5.53 12.13 -4.47
C ALA A 48 5.12 11.18 -3.34
N ASP A 49 6.02 10.28 -2.97
CA ASP A 49 5.79 9.45 -1.79
C ASP A 49 5.68 10.31 -0.51
N ASN A 50 5.02 9.77 0.51
CA ASN A 50 4.75 10.49 1.74
C ASN A 50 5.96 10.60 2.69
N MET A 51 7.20 10.43 2.21
CA MET A 51 8.38 10.57 3.04
C MET A 51 8.65 12.03 3.42
N ASN A 52 9.23 12.24 4.61
CA ASN A 52 9.56 13.58 5.12
C ASN A 52 10.41 14.40 4.15
N ILE A 53 11.30 13.75 3.39
CA ILE A 53 12.16 14.41 2.42
C ILE A 53 11.39 15.02 1.25
N ASN A 54 10.29 14.39 0.83
CA ASN A 54 9.49 14.82 -0.31
C ASN A 54 8.38 15.78 0.12
N VAL A 55 7.70 15.46 1.22
CA VAL A 55 6.45 16.12 1.61
C VAL A 55 6.44 16.69 3.03
N GLY A 56 7.56 16.65 3.75
CA GLY A 56 7.68 17.17 5.11
C GLY A 56 7.39 18.67 5.21
N HIS A 57 7.13 19.16 6.43
CA HIS A 57 6.78 20.57 6.65
C HIS A 57 7.95 21.52 6.40
N ASN A 58 9.16 21.12 6.78
CA ASN A 58 10.36 21.94 6.70
C ASN A 58 11.41 21.23 5.85
N HIS A 59 12.07 21.99 4.97
CA HIS A 59 13.20 21.50 4.17
C HIS A 59 12.90 20.19 3.41
N SER A 60 11.69 20.09 2.87
CA SER A 60 11.29 19.04 1.95
C SER A 60 11.28 19.55 0.52
N VAL A 61 11.24 18.65 -0.46
CA VAL A 61 11.08 19.01 -1.87
C VAL A 61 9.84 19.88 -2.06
N TYR A 62 8.71 19.50 -1.44
CA TYR A 62 7.49 20.29 -1.46
C TYR A 62 7.67 21.67 -0.84
N SER A 63 8.28 21.80 0.34
CA SER A 63 8.44 23.13 0.97
C SER A 63 9.34 24.04 0.13
N LEU A 64 10.38 23.50 -0.49
CA LEU A 64 11.27 24.25 -1.39
C LEU A 64 10.52 24.75 -2.64
N PHE A 65 9.68 23.90 -3.25
CA PHE A 65 8.81 24.34 -4.34
C PHE A 65 7.75 25.34 -3.87
N LYS A 66 7.23 25.21 -2.65
CA LYS A 66 6.22 26.11 -2.08
C LYS A 66 6.78 27.52 -1.85
N ASP A 67 8.06 27.63 -1.52
CA ASP A 67 8.75 28.91 -1.36
C ASP A 67 8.86 29.67 -2.70
N GLU A 68 9.09 28.96 -3.82
CA GLU A 68 9.12 29.57 -5.16
C GLU A 68 7.72 29.71 -5.82
N ILE A 69 6.81 28.79 -5.51
CA ILE A 69 5.47 28.69 -6.10
C ILE A 69 4.44 28.59 -4.96
N PRO A 70 3.97 29.73 -4.42
CA PRO A 70 3.08 29.74 -3.26
C PRO A 70 1.76 29.00 -3.46
N ASP A 71 1.28 28.84 -4.70
CA ASP A 71 0.02 28.17 -5.01
C ASP A 71 0.16 26.68 -5.34
N ILE A 72 1.37 26.11 -5.29
CA ILE A 72 1.58 24.69 -5.63
C ILE A 72 0.80 23.77 -4.69
N LEU A 73 0.07 22.84 -5.29
CA LEU A 73 -0.70 21.83 -4.60
C LEU A 73 0.18 20.65 -4.21
N LYS A 74 -0.08 20.11 -3.03
CA LYS A 74 0.59 18.91 -2.52
C LYS A 74 -0.21 17.67 -2.91
N GLY A 75 0.37 16.82 -3.74
CA GLY A 75 -0.06 15.45 -3.96
C GLY A 75 0.48 14.54 -2.85
N ASN A 76 -0.39 13.68 -2.32
CA ASN A 76 0.01 12.59 -1.43
C ASN A 76 -0.11 11.28 -2.20
N CYS A 77 0.87 10.39 -2.05
CA CYS A 77 0.81 9.05 -2.59
C CYS A 77 -0.18 8.17 -1.80
N TYR A 78 -1.38 8.01 -2.33
CA TYR A 78 -2.41 7.14 -1.74
C TYR A 78 -1.98 5.67 -1.62
N SER A 79 -1.14 5.18 -2.54
CA SER A 79 -0.54 3.85 -2.44
C SER A 79 0.32 3.71 -1.19
N HIS A 80 1.10 4.75 -0.85
CA HIS A 80 1.89 4.78 0.37
C HIS A 80 1.00 4.90 1.61
N ILE A 81 -0.04 5.75 1.59
CA ILE A 81 -1.02 5.83 2.67
C ILE A 81 -1.64 4.44 2.94
N LEU A 82 -2.13 3.77 1.90
CA LEU A 82 -2.74 2.45 1.98
C LEU A 82 -1.76 1.39 2.53
N HIS A 83 -0.52 1.40 2.06
CA HIS A 83 0.54 0.52 2.57
C HIS A 83 0.77 0.74 4.07
N ASN A 84 0.94 2.00 4.50
CA ASN A 84 1.14 2.35 5.90
C ASN A 84 -0.07 1.98 6.76
N SER A 85 -1.28 2.09 6.21
CA SER A 85 -2.51 1.66 6.87
C SER A 85 -2.50 0.18 7.22
N VAL A 86 -2.18 -0.65 6.23
CA VAL A 86 -2.07 -2.10 6.41
C VAL A 86 -0.95 -2.43 7.39
N LYS A 87 0.22 -1.81 7.24
CA LYS A 87 1.38 -2.00 8.14
C LYS A 87 1.04 -1.65 9.60
N HIS A 88 0.29 -0.57 9.82
CA HIS A 88 -0.16 -0.21 11.15
C HIS A 88 -1.20 -1.20 11.71
N ALA A 89 -2.13 -1.66 10.87
CA ALA A 89 -3.14 -2.65 11.24
C ALA A 89 -2.53 -4.01 11.62
N HIS A 90 -1.44 -4.43 10.97
CA HIS A 90 -0.74 -5.69 11.28
C HIS A 90 -0.35 -5.84 12.75
N ARG A 91 -0.08 -4.72 13.45
CA ARG A 91 0.29 -4.73 14.88
C ARG A 91 -0.80 -5.27 15.81
N VAL A 92 -2.04 -5.40 15.32
CA VAL A 92 -3.17 -5.99 16.07
C VAL A 92 -3.13 -7.51 16.07
N LEU A 93 -2.52 -8.11 15.03
CA LEU A 93 -2.50 -9.55 14.88
C LEU A 93 -1.42 -10.15 15.78
N THR A 94 -1.68 -11.36 16.27
CA THR A 94 -0.75 -12.11 17.12
C THR A 94 0.45 -12.66 16.34
N ILE A 95 0.42 -12.58 15.01
CA ILE A 95 1.48 -13.04 14.12
C ILE A 95 2.15 -11.88 13.42
N ASP A 96 3.47 -11.97 13.29
CA ASP A 96 4.25 -11.11 12.41
C ASP A 96 4.42 -11.81 11.06
N ILE A 97 3.56 -11.48 10.09
CA ILE A 97 3.62 -12.09 8.76
C ILE A 97 4.92 -11.75 8.06
N GLU A 98 5.41 -10.52 8.20
CA GLU A 98 6.63 -10.08 7.52
C GLU A 98 7.79 -10.94 7.99
N GLN A 99 7.91 -11.14 9.30
CA GLN A 99 8.90 -12.04 9.88
C GLN A 99 8.71 -13.49 9.42
N ILE A 100 7.48 -14.01 9.39
CA ILE A 100 7.20 -15.38 8.90
C ILE A 100 7.65 -15.55 7.45
N LEU A 101 7.28 -14.61 6.56
CA LEU A 101 7.62 -14.66 5.15
C LEU A 101 9.14 -14.53 4.94
N LEU A 102 9.81 -13.62 5.65
CA LEU A 102 11.26 -13.47 5.61
C LEU A 102 11.98 -14.72 6.13
N SER A 103 11.47 -15.36 7.17
CA SER A 103 12.02 -16.62 7.69
C SER A 103 11.87 -17.78 6.70
N ILE A 104 10.69 -17.92 6.07
CA ILE A 104 10.45 -18.90 5.01
C ILE A 104 11.40 -18.63 3.84
N TYR A 105 11.40 -17.40 3.32
CA TYR A 105 12.24 -17.02 2.19
C TYR A 105 13.73 -17.25 2.50
N SER A 106 14.24 -16.76 3.63
CA SER A 106 15.65 -16.90 4.00
C SER A 106 16.08 -18.36 4.20
N HIS A 107 15.17 -19.24 4.65
CA HIS A 107 15.48 -20.67 4.77
C HIS A 107 15.49 -21.37 3.41
N PHE A 108 14.42 -21.21 2.63
CA PHE A 108 14.15 -21.99 1.44
C PHE A 108 14.82 -21.46 0.17
N SER A 109 15.07 -20.14 0.06
CA SER A 109 15.74 -19.55 -1.12
C SER A 109 17.20 -19.98 -1.30
N ARG A 110 17.80 -20.62 -0.28
CA ARG A 110 19.23 -20.96 -0.24
C ARG A 110 19.63 -22.15 -1.10
N SER A 111 18.70 -23.01 -1.51
CA SER A 111 19.00 -24.10 -2.44
C SER A 111 17.75 -24.69 -3.11
N ALA A 112 17.93 -25.20 -4.33
CA ALA A 112 16.87 -25.92 -5.04
C ALA A 112 16.32 -27.12 -4.25
N LYS A 113 17.17 -27.79 -3.46
CA LYS A 113 16.75 -28.87 -2.56
C LYS A 113 15.72 -28.37 -1.54
N ARG A 114 15.99 -27.26 -0.85
CA ARG A 114 15.08 -26.69 0.14
C ARG A 114 13.79 -26.17 -0.50
N VAL A 115 13.88 -25.52 -1.67
CA VAL A 115 12.68 -25.14 -2.43
C VAL A 115 11.81 -26.35 -2.75
N ASN A 116 12.42 -27.49 -3.10
CA ASN A 116 11.68 -28.74 -3.34
C ASN A 116 11.05 -29.31 -2.07
N GLU A 117 11.74 -29.25 -0.93
CA GLU A 117 11.19 -29.64 0.38
C GLU A 117 9.97 -28.79 0.76
N LEU A 118 9.97 -27.48 0.47
CA LEU A 118 8.83 -26.60 0.73
C LEU A 118 7.56 -27.04 -0.01
N LYS A 119 7.69 -27.54 -1.26
CA LYS A 119 6.54 -28.06 -2.02
C LYS A 119 5.94 -29.31 -1.35
N GLN A 120 6.79 -30.20 -0.86
CA GLN A 120 6.36 -31.40 -0.13
C GLN A 120 5.68 -31.05 1.19
N TYR A 121 6.20 -30.05 1.92
CA TYR A 121 5.55 -29.52 3.13
C TYR A 121 4.16 -28.96 2.85
N TYR A 122 3.97 -28.22 1.77
CA TYR A 122 2.67 -27.66 1.41
C TYR A 122 1.61 -28.74 1.19
N GLU A 123 1.97 -29.81 0.47
CA GLU A 123 1.07 -30.95 0.20
C GLU A 123 0.66 -31.69 1.49
N PHE A 124 1.59 -31.81 2.45
CA PHE A 124 1.33 -32.38 3.77
C PHE A 124 0.45 -31.46 4.64
N TYR A 125 0.68 -30.14 4.60
CA TYR A 125 0.04 -29.16 5.47
C TYR A 125 -1.48 -29.02 5.26
N GLU A 126 -1.98 -29.27 4.03
CA GLU A 126 -3.43 -29.26 3.75
C GLU A 126 -4.22 -30.36 4.50
N GLN A 127 -3.56 -31.45 4.90
CA GLN A 127 -4.24 -32.63 5.42
C GLN A 127 -4.42 -32.61 6.95
N ASP A 128 -3.43 -32.13 7.73
CA ASP A 128 -3.35 -32.41 9.17
C ASP A 128 -3.59 -31.23 10.15
N PHE A 129 -3.41 -29.95 9.75
CA PHE A 129 -3.45 -28.81 10.71
C PHE A 129 -4.71 -27.93 10.59
N LYS A 130 -5.88 -28.57 10.57
CA LYS A 130 -7.19 -27.90 10.41
C LYS A 130 -7.68 -27.14 11.65
N GLY A 131 -6.94 -27.13 12.75
CA GLY A 131 -7.35 -26.59 14.06
C GLY A 131 -6.42 -25.50 14.62
N ASP A 132 -5.58 -24.88 13.79
CA ASP A 132 -4.59 -23.91 14.24
C ASP A 132 -4.99 -22.46 13.93
N GLU A 133 -4.61 -21.56 14.83
CA GLU A 133 -4.88 -20.12 14.71
C GLU A 133 -4.13 -19.48 13.53
N VAL A 134 -2.88 -19.89 13.32
CA VAL A 134 -2.00 -19.28 12.30
C VAL A 134 -2.57 -19.45 10.88
N PRO A 135 -2.96 -20.65 10.41
CA PRO A 135 -3.65 -20.82 9.12
C PRO A 135 -4.93 -19.99 8.98
N CYS A 136 -5.67 -19.82 10.08
CA CYS A 136 -6.89 -19.03 10.09
C CYS A 136 -6.58 -17.54 9.86
N ILE A 137 -5.59 -17.01 10.57
CA ILE A 137 -5.11 -15.63 10.42
C ILE A 137 -4.56 -15.42 9.00
N LEU A 138 -3.71 -16.33 8.51
CA LEU A 138 -3.17 -16.27 7.14
C LEU A 138 -4.26 -16.30 6.06
N SER A 139 -5.32 -17.11 6.24
CA SER A 139 -6.45 -17.16 5.29
C SER A 139 -7.25 -15.84 5.26
N PHE A 140 -7.42 -15.20 6.42
CA PHE A 140 -8.02 -13.87 6.51
C PHE A 140 -7.17 -12.83 5.76
N LEU A 141 -5.86 -12.82 6.05
CA LEU A 141 -4.92 -11.88 5.47
C LEU A 141 -4.78 -12.05 3.96
N GLN A 142 -4.66 -13.29 3.48
CA GLN A 142 -4.62 -13.57 2.05
C GLN A 142 -5.80 -12.93 1.33
N HIS A 143 -7.00 -13.04 1.90
CA HIS A 143 -8.20 -12.50 1.27
C HIS A 143 -8.24 -10.97 1.29
N VAL A 144 -7.97 -10.36 2.44
CA VAL A 144 -8.02 -8.89 2.62
C VAL A 144 -6.87 -8.21 1.87
N LEU A 145 -5.65 -8.71 1.99
CA LEU A 145 -4.48 -8.15 1.32
C LEU A 145 -4.58 -8.29 -0.20
N PHE A 146 -5.17 -9.37 -0.71
CA PHE A 146 -5.41 -9.51 -2.14
C PHE A 146 -6.35 -8.41 -2.66
N GLU A 147 -7.46 -8.15 -1.97
CA GLU A 147 -8.40 -7.10 -2.36
C GLU A 147 -7.75 -5.71 -2.32
N ILE A 148 -7.03 -5.41 -1.24
CA ILE A 148 -6.28 -4.16 -1.08
C ILE A 148 -5.23 -4.02 -2.19
N HIS A 149 -4.52 -5.09 -2.52
CA HIS A 149 -3.52 -5.08 -3.58
C HIS A 149 -4.13 -4.78 -4.95
N GLN A 150 -5.28 -5.38 -5.29
CA GLN A 150 -5.98 -5.06 -6.55
C GLN A 150 -6.33 -3.58 -6.63
N LYS A 151 -6.82 -2.99 -5.53
CA LYS A 151 -7.12 -1.56 -5.47
C LYS A 151 -5.87 -0.68 -5.51
N ASN A 152 -4.77 -1.14 -4.91
CA ASN A 152 -3.48 -0.47 -5.00
C ASN A 152 -2.95 -0.42 -6.45
N LEU A 153 -3.16 -1.48 -7.23
CA LEU A 153 -2.85 -1.47 -8.66
C LEU A 153 -3.72 -0.47 -9.43
N GLU A 154 -4.98 -0.28 -9.04
CA GLU A 154 -5.83 0.78 -9.61
C GLU A 154 -5.29 2.18 -9.30
N LEU A 155 -4.79 2.42 -8.08
CA LEU A 155 -4.18 3.70 -7.68
C LEU A 155 -2.92 4.04 -8.49
N GLN A 156 -2.17 3.04 -8.95
CA GLN A 156 -0.89 3.22 -9.66
C GLN A 156 -1.03 3.37 -11.17
N ARG A 157 -2.25 3.29 -11.71
CA ARG A 157 -2.45 3.48 -13.15
C ARG A 157 -2.15 4.92 -13.51
N TYR A 158 -1.41 5.10 -14.60
CA TYR A 158 -1.00 6.41 -15.08
C TYR A 158 -2.17 7.36 -15.39
N TYR A 159 -3.37 6.82 -15.66
CA TYR A 159 -4.58 7.57 -15.99
C TYR A 159 -5.55 7.74 -14.82
N THR A 160 -5.15 7.34 -13.59
CA THR A 160 -5.99 7.52 -12.40
C THR A 160 -6.08 9.00 -12.07
N THR A 161 -7.29 9.56 -12.16
CA THR A 161 -7.56 10.97 -11.87
C THR A 161 -7.89 11.18 -10.40
N GLY A 162 -7.93 12.44 -9.93
CA GLY A 162 -8.39 12.77 -8.58
C GLY A 162 -9.81 12.26 -8.26
N VAL A 163 -10.70 12.21 -9.25
CA VAL A 163 -12.05 11.63 -9.09
C VAL A 163 -11.98 10.12 -8.90
N ASP A 164 -11.11 9.46 -9.65
CA ASP A 164 -10.88 8.02 -9.50
C ASP A 164 -10.27 7.68 -8.14
N LEU A 165 -9.38 8.53 -7.61
CA LEU A 165 -8.84 8.37 -6.24
C LEU A 165 -9.97 8.32 -5.21
N PHE A 166 -10.89 9.28 -5.25
CA PHE A 166 -12.04 9.29 -4.32
C PHE A 166 -12.88 8.02 -4.45
N ARG A 167 -13.15 7.58 -5.69
CA ARG A 167 -13.93 6.35 -5.96
C ARG A 167 -13.23 5.10 -5.46
N ILE A 168 -11.93 4.96 -5.71
CA ILE A 168 -11.12 3.81 -5.29
C ILE A 168 -11.06 3.74 -3.77
N ILE A 169 -10.72 4.84 -3.09
CA ILE A 169 -10.64 4.87 -1.62
C ILE A 169 -12.00 4.60 -0.98
N THR A 170 -13.08 5.18 -1.52
CA THR A 170 -14.45 4.92 -1.04
C THR A 170 -14.83 3.46 -1.24
N SER A 171 -14.48 2.86 -2.39
CA SER A 171 -14.71 1.43 -2.63
C SER A 171 -13.95 0.55 -1.63
N ILE A 172 -12.67 0.85 -1.33
CA ILE A 172 -11.92 0.12 -0.29
C ILE A 172 -12.65 0.22 1.05
N LYS A 173 -13.00 1.44 1.48
CA LYS A 173 -13.67 1.67 2.77
C LYS A 173 -14.99 0.90 2.87
N ASN A 174 -15.83 0.99 1.84
CA ASN A 174 -17.13 0.31 1.83
C ASN A 174 -16.98 -1.21 1.87
N ASN A 175 -16.07 -1.78 1.08
CA ASN A 175 -15.87 -3.23 1.06
C ASN A 175 -15.33 -3.74 2.41
N LEU A 176 -14.38 -3.03 3.03
CA LEU A 176 -13.86 -3.41 4.34
C LEU A 176 -14.92 -3.23 5.44
N GLN A 177 -15.76 -2.21 5.34
CA GLN A 177 -16.88 -1.99 6.27
C GLN A 177 -17.92 -3.10 6.16
N GLU A 178 -18.31 -3.50 4.94
CA GLU A 178 -19.25 -4.61 4.72
C GLU A 178 -18.75 -5.91 5.37
N ARG A 179 -17.44 -6.16 5.35
CA ARG A 179 -16.82 -7.31 6.03
C ARG A 179 -16.91 -7.23 7.54
N ILE A 180 -16.77 -6.04 8.12
CA ILE A 180 -16.97 -5.81 9.55
C ILE A 180 -18.43 -6.09 9.92
N ASP A 181 -19.37 -5.51 9.17
CA ASP A 181 -20.80 -5.59 9.44
C ASP A 181 -21.33 -7.03 9.29
N SER A 182 -20.92 -7.72 8.24
CA SER A 182 -21.29 -9.11 7.97
C SER A 182 -20.50 -10.13 8.79
N GLN A 183 -19.38 -9.72 9.40
CA GLN A 183 -18.35 -10.60 9.97
C GLN A 183 -17.88 -11.71 9.02
N PHE A 184 -17.88 -11.43 7.71
CA PHE A 184 -17.41 -12.36 6.68
C PHE A 184 -15.98 -12.05 6.24
N PHE A 185 -15.05 -12.91 6.66
CA PHE A 185 -13.60 -12.77 6.43
C PHE A 185 -13.07 -13.65 5.28
N GLY A 186 -13.96 -14.19 4.45
CA GLY A 186 -13.62 -15.12 3.37
C GLY A 186 -13.93 -16.58 3.69
N ALA A 187 -14.19 -17.38 2.66
CA ALA A 187 -14.66 -18.76 2.81
C ALA A 187 -13.63 -19.68 3.51
N ALA A 188 -12.34 -19.57 3.15
CA ALA A 188 -11.27 -20.34 3.76
C ALA A 188 -11.06 -20.01 5.25
N CYS A 189 -11.15 -18.72 5.59
CA CYS A 189 -11.10 -18.25 6.97
C CYS A 189 -12.31 -18.76 7.76
N ARG A 190 -13.53 -18.64 7.22
CA ARG A 190 -14.76 -19.17 7.85
C ARG A 190 -14.66 -20.67 8.15
N TYR A 191 -14.16 -21.45 7.18
CA TYR A 191 -13.97 -22.89 7.34
C TYR A 191 -12.99 -23.23 8.48
N ARG A 192 -11.90 -22.47 8.62
CA ARG A 192 -10.89 -22.66 9.67
C ARG A 192 -11.37 -22.17 11.03
N LEU A 193 -11.99 -20.99 11.09
CA LEU A 193 -12.63 -20.46 12.30
C LEU A 193 -13.59 -21.49 12.92
N ALA A 194 -14.45 -22.11 12.12
CA ALA A 194 -15.44 -23.07 12.61
C ALA A 194 -14.85 -24.31 13.30
N ARG A 195 -13.54 -24.57 13.16
CA ARG A 195 -12.82 -25.72 13.71
C ARG A 195 -12.02 -25.38 14.96
N LEU A 196 -11.91 -24.09 15.31
CA LEU A 196 -11.24 -23.61 16.51
C LEU A 196 -12.17 -23.63 17.73
N PRO A 197 -11.64 -23.67 18.96
CA PRO A 197 -12.44 -23.46 20.18
C PRO A 197 -13.20 -22.13 20.13
N ILE A 198 -14.42 -22.10 20.67
CA ILE A 198 -15.31 -20.91 20.59
C ILE A 198 -14.65 -19.63 21.15
N HIS A 199 -13.86 -19.76 22.22
CA HIS A 199 -13.12 -18.65 22.81
C HIS A 199 -12.11 -18.06 21.82
N THR A 200 -11.32 -18.93 21.17
CA THR A 200 -10.35 -18.55 20.15
C THR A 200 -11.04 -17.92 18.92
N GLN A 201 -12.18 -18.48 18.49
CA GLN A 201 -12.96 -17.87 17.41
C GLN A 201 -13.34 -16.42 17.72
N ASN A 202 -13.86 -16.17 18.93
CA ASN A 202 -14.28 -14.84 19.35
C ASN A 202 -13.08 -13.88 19.45
N MET A 203 -11.95 -14.36 19.97
CA MET A 203 -10.71 -13.59 20.03
C MET A 203 -10.24 -13.18 18.62
N LEU A 204 -10.14 -14.14 17.70
CA LEU A 204 -9.68 -13.88 16.33
C LEU A 204 -10.64 -12.95 15.57
N LYS A 205 -11.96 -13.16 15.69
CA LYS A 205 -12.96 -12.25 15.08
C LYS A 205 -12.78 -10.82 15.58
N LYS A 206 -12.56 -10.64 16.89
CA LYS A 206 -12.28 -9.31 17.46
C LYS A 206 -11.01 -8.70 16.86
N SER A 207 -9.92 -9.47 16.77
CA SER A 207 -8.67 -9.00 16.14
C SER A 207 -8.85 -8.68 14.66
N PHE A 208 -9.64 -9.44 13.92
CA PHE A 208 -9.92 -9.18 12.50
C PHE A 208 -10.73 -7.89 12.31
N ILE A 209 -11.77 -7.68 13.13
CA ILE A 209 -12.55 -6.45 13.11
C ILE A 209 -11.67 -5.24 13.46
N GLU A 210 -10.81 -5.36 14.48
CA GLU A 210 -9.90 -4.29 14.87
C GLU A 210 -8.86 -3.99 13.78
N PHE A 211 -8.31 -5.04 13.14
CA PHE A 211 -7.43 -4.90 11.98
C PHE A 211 -8.10 -4.10 10.85
N LEU A 212 -9.31 -4.49 10.44
CA LEU A 212 -10.06 -3.81 9.37
C LEU A 212 -10.41 -2.37 9.76
N SER A 213 -10.85 -2.16 11.01
CA SER A 213 -11.21 -0.85 11.53
C SER A 213 -10.02 0.11 11.51
N LYS A 214 -8.81 -0.38 11.84
CA LYS A 214 -7.59 0.43 11.76
C LYS A 214 -7.30 0.89 10.33
N ILE A 215 -7.49 0.03 9.32
CA ILE A 215 -7.31 0.40 7.92
C ILE A 215 -8.30 1.50 7.50
N ILE A 216 -9.57 1.36 7.88
CA ILE A 216 -10.64 2.33 7.55
C ILE A 216 -10.43 3.68 8.26
N SER A 217 -9.93 3.64 9.50
CA SER A 217 -9.79 4.82 10.37
C SER A 217 -8.75 5.84 9.91
N ILE A 218 -7.93 5.51 8.91
CA ILE A 218 -6.86 6.38 8.48
C ILE A 218 -7.40 7.58 7.71
N LYS A 219 -7.12 8.75 8.29
CA LYS A 219 -7.40 10.05 7.70
C LYS A 219 -6.42 10.24 6.54
N THR A 220 -6.96 10.17 5.33
CA THR A 220 -6.36 10.73 4.11
C THR A 220 -6.42 12.24 4.16
#